data_AF-A0A7D9JJS7-F1
#
_entry.id   AF-A0A7D9JJS7-F1
#
_cell.length_a   1.000
_cell.length_b   1.000
_cell.length_c   1.000
_cell.angle_alpha   90.00
_cell.angle_beta   90.00
_cell.angle_gamma   90.00
#
_symmetry.space_group_name_H-M   'P 1'
#
loop_
_entity.id
_entity.type
_entity.pdbx_description
1 polymer ?
#
loop_
_entity_poly.entity_id
_entity_poly.type
_entity_poly.pdbx_seq_one_letter_code
_entity_poly.pdbx_strand_id
1 'polypeptide(L)'
;LPPVIKNMAFQKFSNMEQSLFTRFVRLGVPTVDLDAQGRARPSLCNLYNWRYKKLGNLQHVHSWPEYCTANAGFCFDFQLINVEDFNGVGESEPNPYFYQNLGEAEYTAAIFMYMRLLGYPAERIAILTTYNGQKHLIRDVIRKRCGENPMIGWPSKITTVDRYQGQQNDYIILSLVRTKTIGHLRDVRRLIVAMSRARLGLYVLARANLFRNCFELTPAFDQLTSRPLKLLLAMRERYPPTRPYNQGPAFEPFAVEDMPHMHRIVYDMYQEIVAEMNAQQQYQQQQSIPRPPQGEVGSSEAAEEMDQSTEQDISVQPADTEMTQDPPGSPIVNEVEEET
;
A
#
# COMPACT_ATOMS: atom_id res chain seq x y z
N LEU A 1 20.80 -4.53 -8.19
CA LEU A 1 21.34 -3.54 -9.14
C LEU A 1 22.86 -3.55 -9.06
N PRO A 2 23.59 -3.10 -10.10
CA PRO A 2 25.02 -2.88 -9.96
C PRO A 2 25.31 -1.78 -8.91
N PRO A 3 26.55 -1.71 -8.39
CA PRO A 3 27.03 -0.57 -7.61
C PRO A 3 26.70 0.78 -8.25
N VAL A 4 26.28 1.75 -7.43
CA VAL A 4 25.92 3.10 -7.90
C VAL A 4 27.18 3.89 -8.24
N ILE A 5 27.34 4.25 -9.51
CA ILE A 5 28.41 5.13 -9.98
C ILE A 5 27.85 6.55 -10.13
N LYS A 6 28.34 7.51 -9.34
CA LYS A 6 27.84 8.90 -9.35
C LYS A 6 28.08 9.59 -10.69
N ASN A 7 29.27 9.38 -11.27
CA ASN A 7 29.62 9.94 -12.57
C ASN A 7 29.50 8.86 -13.65
N MET A 8 28.44 8.97 -14.46
CA MET A 8 28.10 8.02 -15.52
C MET A 8 29.20 7.87 -16.59
N ALA A 9 30.15 8.81 -16.70
CA ALA A 9 31.30 8.68 -17.60
C ALA A 9 32.14 7.44 -17.26
N PHE A 10 32.44 7.19 -15.97
CA PHE A 10 33.22 6.02 -15.56
C PHE A 10 32.49 4.71 -15.81
N GLN A 11 31.16 4.71 -15.72
CA GLN A 11 30.36 3.55 -16.11
C GLN A 11 30.47 3.30 -17.63
N LYS A 12 30.27 4.33 -18.45
CA LYS A 12 30.24 4.19 -19.91
C LYS A 12 31.61 3.85 -20.52
N PHE A 13 32.69 4.47 -20.02
CA PHE A 13 34.02 4.30 -20.61
C PHE A 13 34.84 3.17 -19.96
N SER A 14 34.65 2.90 -18.66
CA SER A 14 35.50 1.97 -17.91
C SER A 14 34.76 0.77 -17.35
N ASN A 15 33.43 0.67 -17.56
CA ASN A 15 32.59 -0.39 -16.97
C ASN A 15 32.76 -0.51 -15.45
N MET A 16 32.99 0.62 -14.76
CA MET A 16 33.31 0.67 -13.33
C MET A 16 32.18 0.11 -12.44
N GLU A 17 30.96 -0.01 -12.96
CA GLU A 17 29.83 -0.62 -12.25
C GLU A 17 29.93 -2.15 -12.13
N GLN A 18 30.89 -2.79 -12.78
CA GLN A 18 31.01 -4.24 -12.73
C GLN A 18 31.54 -4.71 -11.37
N SER A 19 30.69 -5.39 -10.60
CA SER A 19 31.11 -6.02 -9.35
C SER A 19 32.06 -7.20 -9.60
N LEU A 20 32.88 -7.53 -8.59
CA LEU A 20 33.71 -8.73 -8.57
C LEU A 20 32.87 -9.99 -8.88
N PHE A 21 31.72 -10.12 -8.22
CA PHE A 21 30.77 -11.22 -8.45
C PHE A 21 30.34 -11.32 -9.92
N THR A 22 29.89 -10.20 -10.52
CA THR A 22 29.49 -10.18 -11.94
C THR A 22 30.64 -10.56 -12.86
N ARG A 23 31.87 -10.15 -12.52
CA ARG A 23 33.08 -10.53 -13.25
C ARG A 23 33.34 -12.03 -13.16
N PHE A 24 33.23 -12.64 -11.98
CA PHE A 24 33.40 -14.09 -11.81
C PHE A 24 32.37 -14.90 -12.57
N VAL A 25 31.09 -14.52 -12.50
CA VAL A 25 30.03 -15.17 -13.28
C VAL A 25 30.32 -15.08 -14.79
N ARG A 26 30.77 -13.92 -15.28
CA ARG A 26 31.16 -13.74 -16.69
C ARG A 26 32.38 -14.57 -17.10
N LEU A 27 33.30 -14.82 -16.18
CA LEU A 27 34.48 -15.67 -16.41
C LEU A 27 34.18 -17.17 -16.32
N GLY A 28 32.92 -17.55 -16.08
CA GLY A 28 32.50 -18.95 -16.03
C GLY A 28 32.78 -19.64 -14.71
N VAL A 29 33.03 -18.89 -13.63
CA VAL A 29 33.10 -19.47 -12.28
C VAL A 29 31.76 -20.16 -11.98
N PRO A 30 31.75 -21.44 -11.57
CA PRO A 30 30.51 -22.15 -11.26
C PRO A 30 29.69 -21.43 -10.19
N THR A 31 28.38 -21.35 -10.42
CA THR A 31 27.43 -20.72 -9.51
C THR A 31 26.39 -21.72 -9.03
N VAL A 32 26.00 -21.61 -7.76
CA VAL A 32 24.77 -22.24 -7.26
C VAL A 32 23.64 -21.23 -7.44
N ASP A 33 22.78 -21.49 -8.42
CA ASP A 33 21.62 -20.66 -8.73
C ASP A 33 20.41 -21.15 -7.89
N LEU A 34 20.03 -20.41 -6.84
CA LEU A 34 18.82 -20.73 -6.06
C LEU A 34 17.58 -20.59 -6.95
N ASP A 35 16.73 -21.61 -6.95
CA ASP A 35 15.70 -21.81 -7.97
C ASP A 35 14.26 -21.76 -7.42
N ALA A 36 14.03 -21.42 -6.15
CA ALA A 36 12.68 -21.30 -5.59
C ALA A 36 12.52 -20.06 -4.71
N GLN A 37 11.55 -19.19 -5.03
CA GLN A 37 11.21 -18.01 -4.22
C GLN A 37 10.03 -18.28 -3.27
N GLY A 38 10.02 -17.62 -2.11
CA GLY A 38 9.02 -17.84 -1.05
C GLY A 38 8.25 -16.60 -0.59
N ARG A 39 8.24 -15.51 -1.36
CA ARG A 39 7.84 -14.17 -0.88
C ARG A 39 6.69 -13.53 -1.62
N ALA A 40 6.42 -13.93 -2.86
CA ALA A 40 5.44 -13.31 -3.74
C ALA A 40 4.56 -14.36 -4.42
N ARG A 41 3.38 -13.95 -4.91
CA ARG A 41 2.52 -14.84 -5.70
C ARG A 41 3.23 -15.38 -6.94
N PRO A 42 2.90 -16.60 -7.42
CA PRO A 42 3.49 -17.16 -8.64
C PRO A 42 3.26 -16.28 -9.88
N SER A 43 2.10 -15.64 -9.98
CA SER A 43 1.75 -14.67 -11.03
C SER A 43 2.68 -13.47 -11.08
N LEU A 44 3.03 -12.91 -9.92
CA LEU A 44 4.01 -11.82 -9.82
C LEU A 44 5.42 -12.33 -10.12
N CYS A 45 5.76 -13.54 -9.68
CA CYS A 45 7.04 -14.18 -9.97
C CYS A 45 7.30 -14.32 -11.48
N ASN A 46 6.27 -14.64 -12.26
CA ASN A 46 6.36 -14.76 -13.71
C ASN A 46 6.82 -13.48 -14.41
N LEU A 47 6.60 -12.30 -13.81
CA LEU A 47 7.05 -11.02 -14.38
C LEU A 47 8.59 -10.87 -14.38
N TYR A 48 9.31 -11.68 -13.60
CA TYR A 48 10.77 -11.58 -13.50
C TYR A 48 11.53 -12.92 -13.55
N ASN A 49 10.88 -14.06 -13.38
CA ASN A 49 11.55 -15.36 -13.33
C ASN A 49 12.26 -15.76 -14.64
N TRP A 50 11.76 -15.30 -15.79
CA TRP A 50 12.34 -15.51 -17.12
C TRP A 50 13.81 -15.06 -17.24
N ARG A 51 14.27 -14.16 -16.35
CA ARG A 51 15.65 -13.70 -16.33
C ARG A 51 16.61 -14.67 -15.63
N TYR A 52 16.09 -15.58 -14.82
CA TYR A 52 16.83 -16.47 -13.94
C TYR A 52 16.71 -17.92 -14.41
N LYS A 53 17.73 -18.74 -14.13
CA LYS A 53 17.70 -20.16 -14.52
C LYS A 53 16.76 -20.91 -13.59
N LYS A 54 15.70 -21.50 -14.16
CA LYS A 54 14.76 -22.40 -13.47
C LYS A 54 14.09 -21.82 -12.21
N LEU A 55 13.94 -20.49 -12.10
CA LEU A 55 13.32 -19.88 -10.93
C LEU A 55 11.81 -20.20 -10.86
N GLY A 56 11.44 -21.06 -9.91
CA GLY A 56 10.09 -21.41 -9.50
C GLY A 56 9.72 -20.84 -8.14
N ASN A 57 8.80 -21.51 -7.43
CA ASN A 57 8.22 -21.08 -6.16
C ASN A 57 8.36 -22.18 -5.11
N LEU A 58 8.54 -21.78 -3.85
CA LEU A 58 8.47 -22.68 -2.69
C LEU A 58 7.02 -23.11 -2.43
N GLN A 59 6.85 -24.29 -1.83
CA GLN A 59 5.54 -24.92 -1.70
C GLN A 59 4.52 -24.09 -0.91
N HIS A 60 4.97 -23.35 0.11
CA HIS A 60 4.07 -22.53 0.93
C HIS A 60 3.41 -21.38 0.17
N VAL A 61 4.03 -20.90 -0.92
CA VAL A 61 3.46 -19.88 -1.80
C VAL A 61 2.17 -20.38 -2.48
N HIS A 62 2.00 -21.69 -2.59
CA HIS A 62 0.81 -22.32 -3.17
C HIS A 62 -0.26 -22.71 -2.14
N SER A 63 0.08 -22.76 -0.85
CA SER A 63 -0.82 -23.27 0.19
C SER A 63 -1.25 -22.23 1.22
N TRP A 64 -0.41 -21.23 1.51
CA TRP A 64 -0.74 -20.23 2.53
C TRP A 64 -1.89 -19.32 2.08
N PRO A 65 -2.89 -19.06 2.95
CA PRO A 65 -4.06 -18.26 2.59
C PRO A 65 -3.73 -16.89 2.00
N GLU A 66 -2.69 -16.22 2.49
CA GLU A 66 -2.28 -14.90 2.00
C GLU A 66 -1.95 -14.86 0.51
N TYR A 67 -1.45 -15.96 -0.08
CA TYR A 67 -1.15 -16.07 -1.51
C TYR A 67 -2.30 -16.68 -2.33
N CYS A 68 -3.33 -17.20 -1.65
CA CYS A 68 -4.48 -17.89 -2.25
C CYS A 68 -5.76 -17.04 -2.29
N THR A 69 -5.73 -15.83 -1.73
CA THR A 69 -6.88 -14.90 -1.77
C THR A 69 -6.63 -13.76 -2.75
N ALA A 70 -7.62 -13.30 -3.50
CA ALA A 70 -7.48 -12.17 -4.42
C ALA A 70 -7.28 -10.82 -3.72
N ASN A 71 -6.99 -9.76 -4.48
CA ASN A 71 -6.91 -8.40 -3.95
C ASN A 71 -8.32 -7.78 -3.96
N ALA A 72 -8.87 -7.44 -2.79
CA ALA A 72 -10.19 -6.82 -2.67
C ALA A 72 -10.30 -5.54 -3.51
N GLY A 73 -11.38 -5.46 -4.30
CA GLY A 73 -11.66 -4.27 -5.12
C GLY A 73 -10.90 -4.23 -6.44
N PHE A 74 -10.03 -5.19 -6.73
CA PHE A 74 -9.31 -5.30 -7.99
C PHE A 74 -9.60 -6.63 -8.67
N CYS A 75 -9.88 -6.59 -9.97
CA CYS A 75 -10.12 -7.81 -10.74
C CYS A 75 -8.84 -8.65 -10.89
N PHE A 76 -7.68 -7.99 -10.90
CA PHE A 76 -6.38 -8.61 -11.11
C PHE A 76 -5.43 -8.32 -9.95
N ASP A 77 -4.55 -9.28 -9.68
CA ASP A 77 -3.47 -9.12 -8.70
C ASP A 77 -2.34 -8.20 -9.19
N PHE A 78 -2.16 -8.11 -10.50
CA PHE A 78 -1.30 -7.11 -11.13
C PHE A 78 -1.92 -6.55 -12.39
N GLN A 79 -1.64 -5.29 -12.71
CA GLN A 79 -2.13 -4.69 -13.94
C GLN A 79 -1.19 -3.59 -14.41
N LEU A 80 -1.01 -3.48 -15.73
CA LEU A 80 -0.45 -2.30 -16.35
C LEU A 80 -1.59 -1.37 -16.75
N ILE A 81 -1.61 -0.18 -16.17
CA ILE A 81 -2.57 0.87 -16.44
C ILE A 81 -1.92 1.84 -17.43
N ASN A 82 -2.51 1.95 -18.63
CA ASN A 82 -2.06 2.91 -19.62
C ASN A 82 -2.51 4.32 -19.21
N VAL A 83 -1.56 5.24 -19.10
CA VAL A 83 -1.82 6.64 -18.74
C VAL A 83 -1.46 7.53 -19.92
N GLU A 84 -2.48 8.08 -20.57
CA GLU A 84 -2.33 9.06 -21.65
C GLU A 84 -2.00 10.46 -21.12
N ASP A 85 -1.90 11.43 -22.02
CA ASP A 85 -1.56 12.80 -21.67
C ASP A 85 -2.69 13.44 -20.84
N PHE A 86 -2.31 14.12 -19.75
CA PHE A 86 -3.24 14.89 -18.93
C PHE A 86 -3.06 16.37 -19.24
N ASN A 87 -4.14 17.06 -19.63
CA ASN A 87 -4.10 18.44 -20.12
C ASN A 87 -3.08 18.64 -21.27
N GLY A 88 -2.98 17.65 -22.16
CA GLY A 88 -2.02 17.67 -23.29
C GLY A 88 -0.56 17.46 -22.90
N VAL A 89 -0.29 17.07 -21.65
CA VAL A 89 1.08 16.83 -21.14
C VAL A 89 1.20 15.41 -20.60
N GLY A 90 2.17 14.67 -21.16
CA GLY A 90 2.63 13.39 -20.64
C GLY A 90 3.75 13.56 -19.61
N GLU A 91 5.01 13.39 -20.05
CA GLU A 91 6.19 13.68 -19.20
C GLU A 91 6.53 15.17 -19.21
N SER A 92 6.82 15.73 -18.03
CA SER A 92 7.31 17.08 -17.82
C SER A 92 8.67 17.08 -17.12
N GLU A 93 9.43 18.15 -17.32
CA GLU A 93 10.79 18.31 -16.81
C GLU A 93 10.94 19.76 -16.30
N PRO A 94 10.41 20.10 -15.11
CA PRO A 94 10.46 21.47 -14.57
C PRO A 94 11.89 21.94 -14.29
N ASN A 95 12.77 21.01 -13.91
CA ASN A 95 14.21 21.22 -13.81
C ASN A 95 14.91 20.17 -14.68
N PRO A 96 16.08 20.48 -15.28
CA PRO A 96 16.84 19.50 -16.06
C PRO A 96 17.06 18.18 -15.30
N TYR A 97 16.77 17.07 -15.97
CA TYR A 97 16.81 15.69 -15.48
C TYR A 97 15.81 15.36 -14.35
N PHE A 98 14.89 16.27 -14.02
CA PHE A 98 13.90 16.12 -12.97
C PHE A 98 12.54 15.68 -13.55
N TYR A 99 12.51 14.49 -14.15
CA TYR A 99 11.33 13.97 -14.84
C TYR A 99 10.15 13.72 -13.90
N GLN A 100 8.98 14.14 -14.35
CA GLN A 100 7.68 14.05 -13.69
C GLN A 100 6.58 13.69 -14.70
N ASN A 101 5.46 13.17 -14.19
CA ASN A 101 4.25 12.92 -14.94
C ASN A 101 3.06 13.12 -14.00
N LEU A 102 2.34 14.23 -14.18
CA LEU A 102 1.24 14.61 -13.31
C LEU A 102 0.06 13.63 -13.43
N GLY A 103 -0.26 13.18 -14.64
CA GLY A 103 -1.32 12.19 -14.86
C GLY A 103 -1.06 10.90 -14.08
N GLU A 104 0.15 10.36 -14.16
CA GLU A 104 0.53 9.17 -13.39
C GLU A 104 0.56 9.43 -11.88
N ALA A 105 1.03 10.60 -11.43
CA ALA A 105 1.12 10.93 -10.01
C ALA A 105 -0.27 11.06 -9.35
N GLU A 106 -1.19 11.71 -10.04
CA GLU A 106 -2.58 11.86 -9.60
C GLU A 106 -3.31 10.51 -9.59
N TYR A 107 -3.15 9.71 -10.64
CA TYR A 107 -3.77 8.39 -10.73
C TYR A 107 -3.20 7.43 -9.65
N THR A 108 -1.90 7.51 -9.39
CA THR A 108 -1.25 6.79 -8.27
C THR A 108 -1.90 7.14 -6.94
N ALA A 109 -2.13 8.43 -6.68
CA ALA A 109 -2.79 8.88 -5.47
C ALA A 109 -4.25 8.42 -5.40
N ALA A 110 -4.99 8.48 -6.52
CA ALA A 110 -6.36 8.00 -6.59
C ALA A 110 -6.46 6.50 -6.28
N ILE A 111 -5.57 5.66 -6.82
CA ILE A 111 -5.52 4.22 -6.50
C ILE A 111 -5.20 4.01 -5.02
N PHE A 112 -4.24 4.75 -4.45
CA PHE A 112 -3.93 4.66 -3.03
C PHE A 112 -5.14 5.03 -2.15
N MET A 113 -5.82 6.14 -2.47
CA MET A 113 -7.03 6.57 -1.77
C MET A 113 -8.13 5.51 -1.88
N TYR A 114 -8.36 4.96 -3.07
CA TYR A 114 -9.31 3.86 -3.29
C TYR A 114 -9.02 2.66 -2.38
N MET A 115 -7.77 2.19 -2.34
CA MET A 115 -7.37 1.10 -1.45
C MET A 115 -7.67 1.42 0.02
N ARG A 116 -7.39 2.64 0.45
CA ARG A 116 -7.66 3.07 1.84
C ARG A 116 -9.15 3.11 2.16
N LEU A 117 -9.99 3.61 1.25
CA LEU A 117 -11.45 3.62 1.41
C LEU A 117 -12.06 2.21 1.40
N LEU A 118 -11.41 1.25 0.74
CA LEU A 118 -11.78 -0.17 0.83
C LEU A 118 -11.40 -0.83 2.16
N GLY A 119 -10.55 -0.19 2.98
CA GLY A 119 -10.07 -0.71 4.26
C GLY A 119 -8.67 -1.32 4.25
N TYR A 120 -7.89 -1.16 3.17
CA TYR A 120 -6.52 -1.68 3.14
C TYR A 120 -5.62 -1.00 4.18
N PRO A 121 -4.78 -1.71 4.94
CA PRO A 121 -3.82 -1.09 5.86
C PRO A 121 -2.77 -0.27 5.10
N ALA A 122 -2.54 0.97 5.53
CA ALA A 122 -1.70 1.92 4.81
C ALA A 122 -0.21 1.51 4.81
N GLU A 123 0.23 0.86 5.88
CA GLU A 123 1.56 0.30 6.07
C GLU A 123 1.88 -0.87 5.11
N ARG A 124 0.84 -1.51 4.56
CA ARG A 124 0.95 -2.59 3.57
C ARG A 124 1.06 -2.09 2.13
N ILE A 125 0.95 -0.77 1.92
CA ILE A 125 1.02 -0.16 0.59
C ILE A 125 2.28 0.69 0.50
N ALA A 126 3.11 0.45 -0.52
CA ALA A 126 4.21 1.34 -0.87
C ALA A 126 4.08 1.84 -2.31
N ILE A 127 4.48 3.09 -2.52
CA ILE A 127 4.46 3.74 -3.82
C ILE A 127 5.89 3.90 -4.32
N LEU A 128 6.16 3.34 -5.48
CA LEU A 128 7.46 3.34 -6.12
C LEU A 128 7.43 4.12 -7.43
N THR A 129 8.58 4.68 -7.79
CA THR A 129 8.77 5.30 -9.09
C THR A 129 10.21 5.15 -9.55
N THR A 130 10.47 5.31 -10.84
CA THR A 130 11.81 5.22 -11.42
C THR A 130 12.59 6.53 -11.28
N TYR A 131 11.92 7.68 -11.05
CA TYR A 131 12.55 9.00 -11.02
C TYR A 131 12.36 9.75 -9.70
N ASN A 132 13.41 10.46 -9.29
CA ASN A 132 13.37 11.26 -8.07
C ASN A 132 12.38 12.44 -8.18
N GLY A 133 12.26 13.03 -9.39
CA GLY A 133 11.31 14.11 -9.66
C GLY A 133 9.87 13.68 -9.41
N GLN A 134 9.48 12.54 -9.96
CA GLN A 134 8.18 11.92 -9.71
C GLN A 134 7.96 11.56 -8.24
N LYS A 135 8.99 11.08 -7.54
CA LYS A 135 8.88 10.76 -6.09
C LYS A 135 8.51 12.01 -5.27
N HIS A 136 9.03 13.18 -5.64
CA HIS A 136 8.65 14.44 -5.01
C HIS A 136 7.21 14.83 -5.38
N LEU A 137 6.87 14.78 -6.67
CA LEU A 137 5.52 15.10 -7.14
C LEU A 137 4.43 14.23 -6.49
N ILE A 138 4.62 12.91 -6.44
CA ILE A 138 3.67 11.99 -5.80
C ILE A 138 3.51 12.34 -4.31
N ARG A 139 4.60 12.66 -3.61
CA ARG A 139 4.53 13.06 -2.20
C ARG A 139 3.72 14.34 -2.03
N ASP A 140 3.90 15.32 -2.91
CA ASP A 140 3.15 16.57 -2.86
C ASP A 140 1.67 16.36 -3.19
N VAL A 141 1.35 15.52 -4.17
CA VAL A 141 -0.02 15.11 -4.50
C VAL A 141 -0.69 14.40 -3.33
N ILE A 142 -0.04 13.38 -2.75
CA ILE A 142 -0.55 12.65 -1.57
C ILE A 142 -0.76 13.62 -0.41
N ARG A 143 0.20 14.51 -0.14
CA ARG A 143 0.04 15.52 0.92
C ARG A 143 -1.19 16.41 0.67
N LYS A 144 -1.39 16.85 -0.57
CA LYS A 144 -2.49 17.76 -0.93
C LYS A 144 -3.85 17.08 -0.92
N ARG A 145 -3.95 15.81 -1.35
CA ARG A 145 -5.21 15.08 -1.49
C ARG A 145 -5.59 14.25 -0.26
N CYS A 146 -4.61 13.57 0.33
CA CYS A 146 -4.84 12.73 1.50
C CYS A 146 -4.74 13.55 2.80
N GLY A 147 -3.96 14.63 2.80
CA GLY A 147 -3.87 15.56 3.94
C GLY A 147 -3.66 14.85 5.28
N GLU A 148 -4.28 15.39 6.32
CA GLU A 148 -4.42 14.76 7.63
C GLU A 148 -5.71 13.94 7.75
N ASN A 149 -6.31 13.52 6.61
CA ASN A 149 -7.56 12.77 6.63
C ASN A 149 -7.37 11.42 7.33
N PRO A 150 -8.01 11.18 8.49
CA PRO A 150 -7.80 9.96 9.29
C PRO A 150 -8.17 8.68 8.54
N MET A 151 -9.10 8.76 7.58
CA MET A 151 -9.52 7.61 6.76
C MET A 151 -8.41 7.15 5.81
N ILE A 152 -7.66 8.08 5.23
CA ILE A 152 -6.73 7.79 4.14
C ILE A 152 -5.31 7.60 4.68
N GLY A 153 -4.83 8.52 5.51
CA GLY A 153 -3.47 8.44 6.06
C GLY A 153 -2.37 8.45 4.98
N TRP A 154 -1.24 7.81 5.30
CA TRP A 154 -0.02 7.84 4.49
C TRP A 154 0.44 6.43 4.10
N PRO A 155 0.92 6.23 2.86
CA PRO A 155 1.52 4.97 2.47
C PRO A 155 2.80 4.72 3.28
N SER A 156 3.14 3.45 3.48
CA SER A 156 4.38 3.01 4.16
C SER A 156 5.64 3.71 3.65
N LYS A 157 5.75 3.87 2.33
CA LYS A 157 6.89 4.55 1.70
C LYS A 157 6.54 5.13 0.34
N ILE A 158 7.12 6.29 0.05
CA ILE A 158 7.15 6.91 -1.29
C ILE A 158 8.61 7.13 -1.68
N THR A 159 9.15 6.24 -2.52
CA THR A 159 10.59 6.24 -2.86
C THR A 159 10.85 5.78 -4.28
N THR A 160 12.09 5.94 -4.74
CA THR A 160 12.51 5.37 -6.02
C THR A 160 12.79 3.88 -5.92
N VAL A 161 12.63 3.14 -7.03
CA VAL A 161 12.93 1.70 -7.14
C VAL A 161 14.37 1.41 -6.68
N ASP A 162 15.34 2.22 -7.12
CA ASP A 162 16.75 2.05 -6.77
C ASP A 162 16.99 2.14 -5.25
N ARG A 163 16.25 3.01 -4.54
CA ARG A 163 16.34 3.16 -3.07
C ARG A 163 15.51 2.13 -2.29
N TYR A 164 14.72 1.31 -2.98
CA TYR A 164 13.88 0.27 -2.38
C TYR A 164 14.44 -1.14 -2.59
N GLN A 165 15.71 -1.25 -2.97
CA GLN A 165 16.38 -2.53 -3.10
C GLN A 165 16.41 -3.27 -1.76
N GLY A 166 16.12 -4.58 -1.79
CA GLY A 166 16.07 -5.43 -0.59
C GLY A 166 14.79 -5.30 0.24
N GLN A 167 14.01 -4.23 0.05
CA GLN A 167 12.72 -4.04 0.70
C GLN A 167 11.57 -4.63 -0.13
N GLN A 168 10.44 -4.87 0.53
CA GLN A 168 9.22 -5.39 -0.08
C GLN A 168 8.00 -4.85 0.65
N ASN A 169 6.86 -4.83 -0.04
CA ASN A 169 5.56 -4.61 0.60
C ASN A 169 4.49 -5.50 -0.04
N ASP A 170 3.35 -5.65 0.63
CA ASP A 170 2.25 -6.47 0.14
C ASP A 170 1.73 -5.92 -1.18
N TYR A 171 1.51 -4.60 -1.23
CA TYR A 171 0.98 -3.91 -2.42
C TYR A 171 1.92 -2.80 -2.87
N ILE A 172 2.24 -2.80 -4.16
CA ILE A 172 3.07 -1.78 -4.80
C ILE A 172 2.27 -1.07 -5.89
N ILE A 173 2.26 0.26 -5.81
CA ILE A 173 1.83 1.12 -6.91
C ILE A 173 3.09 1.72 -7.55
N LEU A 174 3.31 1.47 -8.83
CA LEU A 174 4.55 1.81 -9.53
C LEU A 174 4.28 2.78 -10.67
N SER A 175 4.90 3.97 -10.66
CA SER A 175 4.85 4.94 -11.76
C SER A 175 6.15 4.92 -12.58
N LEU A 176 6.04 4.69 -13.89
CA LEU A 176 7.18 4.62 -14.82
C LEU A 176 7.56 5.97 -15.45
N VAL A 177 6.67 6.95 -15.39
CA VAL A 177 6.85 8.39 -15.71
C VAL A 177 6.99 8.69 -17.19
N ARG A 178 7.86 7.97 -17.89
CA ARG A 178 8.31 8.33 -19.22
C ARG A 178 7.25 8.10 -20.28
N THR A 179 7.17 9.04 -21.21
CA THR A 179 6.27 9.04 -22.36
C THR A 179 7.02 9.23 -23.68
N LYS A 180 8.24 9.81 -23.66
CA LYS A 180 9.05 10.05 -24.88
C LYS A 180 10.13 9.00 -25.11
N THR A 181 10.93 8.69 -24.08
CA THR A 181 12.01 7.70 -24.17
C THR A 181 12.06 6.83 -22.92
N ILE A 182 12.38 5.54 -23.05
CA ILE A 182 12.37 4.57 -21.93
C ILE A 182 13.31 4.99 -20.78
N GLY A 183 14.41 5.68 -21.08
CA GLY A 183 15.39 6.12 -20.10
C GLY A 183 16.17 4.96 -19.47
N HIS A 184 16.47 5.09 -18.18
CA HIS A 184 17.30 4.15 -17.42
C HIS A 184 16.61 2.82 -17.11
N LEU A 185 15.28 2.73 -17.30
CA LEU A 185 14.52 1.48 -17.16
C LEU A 185 14.83 0.46 -18.26
N ARG A 186 15.50 0.88 -19.35
CA ARG A 186 16.04 -0.04 -20.37
C ARG A 186 17.01 -1.06 -19.79
N ASP A 187 17.64 -0.73 -18.65
CA ASP A 187 18.37 -1.72 -17.87
C ASP A 187 17.40 -2.73 -17.26
N VAL A 188 17.38 -3.94 -17.84
CA VAL A 188 16.57 -5.08 -17.37
C VAL A 188 16.73 -5.31 -15.87
N ARG A 189 17.90 -5.05 -15.28
CA ARG A 189 18.13 -5.22 -13.84
C ARG A 189 17.22 -4.29 -13.02
N ARG A 190 16.94 -3.07 -13.50
CA ARG A 190 15.99 -2.14 -12.87
C ARG A 190 14.56 -2.59 -13.03
N LEU A 191 14.18 -3.07 -14.21
CA LEU A 191 12.86 -3.64 -14.45
C LEU A 191 12.58 -4.81 -13.48
N ILE A 192 13.52 -5.76 -13.38
CA ILE A 192 13.39 -6.92 -12.49
C ILE A 192 13.24 -6.51 -11.03
N VAL A 193 14.00 -5.52 -10.57
CA VAL A 193 13.82 -4.99 -9.21
C VAL A 193 12.44 -4.39 -9.05
N ALA A 194 11.98 -3.57 -9.99
CA ALA A 194 10.66 -2.94 -9.94
C ALA A 194 9.51 -3.98 -9.87
N MET A 195 9.56 -5.02 -10.69
CA MET A 195 8.54 -6.09 -10.74
C MET A 195 8.55 -7.01 -9.51
N SER A 196 9.65 -7.08 -8.77
CA SER A 196 9.83 -8.00 -7.64
C SER A 196 9.67 -7.35 -6.25
N ARG A 197 9.13 -6.13 -6.16
CA ARG A 197 8.91 -5.45 -4.86
C ARG A 197 7.58 -5.83 -4.19
N ALA A 198 6.59 -6.25 -4.97
CA ALA A 198 5.27 -6.64 -4.49
C ALA A 198 5.24 -8.10 -4.03
N ARG A 199 4.50 -8.37 -2.95
CA ARG A 199 4.19 -9.75 -2.51
C ARG A 199 2.84 -10.23 -3.03
N LEU A 200 1.82 -9.37 -2.94
CA LEU A 200 0.42 -9.72 -3.19
C LEU A 200 -0.21 -8.93 -4.34
N GLY A 201 0.21 -7.69 -4.59
CA GLY A 201 -0.29 -6.94 -5.75
C GLY A 201 0.62 -5.86 -6.31
N LEU A 202 0.58 -5.70 -7.64
CA LEU A 202 1.42 -4.76 -8.38
C LEU A 202 0.61 -3.99 -9.43
N TYR A 203 0.43 -2.69 -9.23
CA TYR A 203 -0.27 -1.82 -10.17
C TYR A 203 0.70 -0.84 -10.80
N VAL A 204 0.95 -0.98 -12.10
CA VAL A 204 1.96 -0.23 -12.85
C VAL A 204 1.29 0.83 -13.71
N LEU A 205 1.64 2.10 -13.53
CA LEU A 205 1.19 3.21 -14.35
C LEU A 205 2.29 3.59 -15.33
N ALA A 206 1.97 3.63 -16.63
CA ALA A 206 2.92 3.95 -17.68
C ALA A 206 2.24 4.34 -19.00
N ARG A 207 3.00 4.92 -19.93
CA ARG A 207 2.63 4.95 -21.36
C ARG A 207 2.89 3.58 -21.99
N ALA A 208 1.88 2.73 -22.10
CA ALA A 208 2.03 1.34 -22.50
C ALA A 208 2.73 1.20 -23.87
N ASN A 209 2.36 2.03 -24.84
CA ASN A 209 2.95 2.03 -26.19
C ASN A 209 4.47 2.27 -26.17
N LEU A 210 4.99 3.12 -25.27
CA LEU A 210 6.42 3.40 -25.21
C LEU A 210 7.22 2.16 -24.80
N PHE A 211 6.77 1.47 -23.76
CA PHE A 211 7.51 0.35 -23.17
C PHE A 211 7.32 -0.95 -23.95
N ARG A 212 6.16 -1.13 -24.61
CA ARG A 212 5.91 -2.28 -25.51
C ARG A 212 6.90 -2.33 -26.67
N ASN A 213 7.35 -1.17 -27.15
CA ASN A 213 8.30 -1.06 -28.26
C ASN A 213 9.76 -1.30 -27.84
N CYS A 214 10.04 -1.59 -26.56
CA CYS A 214 11.39 -1.87 -26.06
C CYS A 214 11.67 -3.38 -26.03
N PHE A 215 12.51 -3.85 -26.95
CA PHE A 215 12.87 -5.28 -27.07
C PHE A 215 13.40 -5.90 -25.77
N GLU A 216 14.23 -5.18 -25.03
CA GLU A 216 14.82 -5.70 -23.78
C GLU A 216 13.78 -5.91 -22.66
N LEU A 217 12.62 -5.25 -22.74
CA LEU A 217 11.56 -5.30 -21.74
C LEU A 217 10.40 -6.21 -22.15
N THR A 218 10.39 -6.69 -23.40
CA THR A 218 9.36 -7.54 -24.00
C THR A 218 8.91 -8.70 -23.10
N PRO A 219 9.80 -9.50 -22.47
CA PRO A 219 9.34 -10.65 -21.68
C PRO A 219 8.43 -10.31 -20.49
N ALA A 220 8.61 -9.12 -19.90
CA ALA A 220 7.73 -8.64 -18.83
C ALA A 220 6.52 -7.87 -19.39
N PHE A 221 6.73 -7.03 -20.40
CA PHE A 221 5.65 -6.19 -20.96
C PHE A 221 4.64 -6.98 -21.78
N ASP A 222 5.01 -8.10 -22.41
CA ASP A 222 4.05 -9.00 -23.06
C ASP A 222 3.10 -9.61 -22.03
N GLN A 223 3.62 -10.00 -20.86
CA GLN A 223 2.78 -10.50 -19.76
C GLN A 223 1.89 -9.39 -19.18
N LEU A 224 2.45 -8.19 -18.98
CA LEU A 224 1.70 -7.04 -18.48
C LEU A 224 0.58 -6.60 -19.45
N THR A 225 0.85 -6.63 -20.75
CA THR A 225 -0.09 -6.22 -21.82
C THR A 225 -1.05 -7.34 -22.23
N SER A 226 -0.86 -8.58 -21.74
CA SER A 226 -1.84 -9.67 -21.89
C SER A 226 -3.15 -9.40 -21.14
N ARG A 227 -3.12 -8.49 -20.16
CA ARG A 227 -4.28 -8.03 -19.39
C ARG A 227 -4.78 -6.68 -19.93
N PRO A 228 -6.05 -6.31 -19.70
CA PRO A 228 -6.58 -5.02 -20.11
C PRO A 228 -5.74 -3.85 -19.56
N LEU A 229 -5.54 -2.82 -20.37
CA LEU A 229 -4.74 -1.65 -20.01
C LEU A 229 -5.52 -0.57 -19.26
N LYS A 230 -6.85 -0.71 -19.19
CA LYS A 230 -7.73 0.09 -18.32
C LYS A 230 -7.85 -0.60 -16.97
N LEU A 231 -7.75 0.15 -15.87
CA LEU A 231 -7.87 -0.40 -14.53
C LEU A 231 -9.26 -1.05 -14.34
N LEU A 232 -9.28 -2.34 -13.99
CA LEU A 232 -10.54 -3.07 -13.77
C LEU A 232 -10.78 -3.29 -12.27
N LEU A 233 -11.88 -2.74 -11.78
CA LEU A 233 -12.24 -2.72 -10.36
C LEU A 233 -13.40 -3.68 -10.05
N ALA A 234 -13.37 -4.26 -8.86
CA ALA A 234 -14.44 -5.07 -8.28
C ALA A 234 -15.16 -4.27 -7.18
N MET A 235 -15.97 -3.27 -7.56
CA MET A 235 -16.47 -2.20 -6.68
C MET A 235 -17.20 -2.65 -5.40
N ARG A 236 -17.77 -3.85 -5.39
CA ARG A 236 -18.54 -4.40 -4.25
C ARG A 236 -17.69 -5.19 -3.26
N GLU A 237 -16.41 -5.40 -3.54
CA GLU A 237 -15.49 -6.05 -2.62
C GLU A 237 -14.94 -5.03 -1.61
N ARG A 238 -14.59 -5.50 -0.42
CA ARG A 238 -13.98 -4.71 0.66
C ARG A 238 -12.82 -5.50 1.26
N TYR A 239 -11.91 -4.81 1.95
CA TYR A 239 -10.83 -5.43 2.69
C TYR A 239 -11.33 -5.84 4.09
N PRO A 240 -10.92 -7.00 4.65
CA PRO A 240 -10.02 -8.01 4.09
C PRO A 240 -10.66 -8.81 2.95
N PRO A 241 -9.87 -9.31 1.99
CA PRO A 241 -10.40 -10.02 0.84
C PRO A 241 -10.93 -11.39 1.23
N THR A 242 -12.04 -11.79 0.60
CA THR A 242 -12.68 -13.12 0.78
C THR A 242 -12.68 -13.95 -0.49
N ARG A 243 -12.52 -13.30 -1.66
CA ARG A 243 -12.53 -13.97 -2.96
C ARG A 243 -11.29 -14.83 -3.16
N PRO A 244 -11.42 -16.11 -3.55
CA PRO A 244 -10.29 -16.94 -3.94
C PRO A 244 -9.51 -16.37 -5.12
N TYR A 245 -8.19 -16.53 -5.11
CA TYR A 245 -7.27 -15.99 -6.12
C TYR A 245 -7.58 -16.46 -7.56
N ASN A 246 -8.08 -17.69 -7.71
CA ASN A 246 -8.40 -18.28 -9.01
C ASN A 246 -9.82 -17.97 -9.51
N GLN A 247 -10.59 -17.15 -8.79
CA GLN A 247 -11.96 -16.79 -9.15
C GLN A 247 -12.05 -15.31 -9.55
N GLY A 248 -12.81 -15.04 -10.60
CA GLY A 248 -13.19 -13.68 -10.98
C GLY A 248 -14.16 -13.06 -9.96
N PRO A 249 -14.34 -11.73 -10.00
CA PRO A 249 -15.31 -11.05 -9.14
C PRO A 249 -16.73 -11.58 -9.39
N ALA A 250 -17.56 -11.57 -8.34
CA ALA A 250 -18.96 -12.03 -8.43
C ALA A 250 -19.85 -11.14 -9.30
N PHE A 251 -19.44 -9.89 -9.50
CA PHE A 251 -20.14 -8.88 -10.30
C PHE A 251 -19.27 -8.43 -11.47
N GLU A 252 -19.92 -7.81 -12.46
CA GLU A 252 -19.23 -7.32 -13.64
C GLU A 252 -18.10 -6.34 -13.28
N PRO A 253 -16.87 -6.54 -13.83
CA PRO A 253 -15.76 -5.63 -13.65
C PRO A 253 -16.11 -4.20 -14.07
N PHE A 254 -15.80 -3.23 -13.21
CA PHE A 254 -15.94 -1.82 -13.55
C PHE A 254 -14.65 -1.30 -14.20
N ALA A 255 -14.73 -0.86 -15.45
CA ALA A 255 -13.58 -0.31 -16.17
C ALA A 255 -13.40 1.18 -15.89
N VAL A 256 -12.23 1.55 -15.36
CA VAL A 256 -11.87 2.96 -15.18
C VAL A 256 -11.28 3.49 -16.48
N GLU A 257 -11.95 4.50 -17.03
CA GLU A 257 -11.60 5.12 -18.31
C GLU A 257 -10.25 5.85 -18.26
N ASP A 258 -10.05 6.70 -17.26
CA ASP A 258 -8.86 7.53 -17.11
C ASP A 258 -8.65 8.00 -15.65
N MET A 259 -7.60 8.81 -15.44
CA MET A 259 -7.27 9.37 -14.13
C MET A 259 -8.40 10.25 -13.53
N PRO A 260 -8.99 11.22 -14.27
CA PRO A 260 -10.14 11.97 -13.79
C PRO A 260 -11.33 11.10 -13.35
N HIS A 261 -11.67 10.07 -14.13
CA HIS A 261 -12.73 9.13 -13.78
C HIS A 261 -12.39 8.39 -12.48
N MET A 262 -11.14 7.97 -12.28
CA MET A 262 -10.71 7.37 -11.01
C MET A 262 -10.91 8.32 -9.82
N HIS A 263 -10.57 9.59 -9.97
CA HIS A 263 -10.80 10.56 -8.89
C HIS A 263 -12.27 10.76 -8.57
N ARG A 264 -13.14 10.74 -9.58
CA ARG A 264 -14.58 10.83 -9.37
C ARG A 264 -15.10 9.63 -8.55
N ILE A 265 -14.68 8.42 -8.92
CA ILE A 265 -15.00 7.20 -8.15
C ILE A 265 -14.58 7.34 -6.69
N VAL A 266 -13.33 7.75 -6.45
CA VAL A 266 -12.78 7.92 -5.10
C VAL A 266 -13.54 8.99 -4.32
N TYR A 267 -13.89 10.09 -4.98
CA TYR A 267 -14.66 11.17 -4.37
C TYR A 267 -16.06 10.70 -3.97
N ASP A 268 -16.78 10.04 -4.88
CA ASP A 268 -18.13 9.51 -4.64
C ASP A 268 -18.11 8.50 -3.48
N MET A 269 -17.16 7.56 -3.49
CA MET A 269 -16.96 6.62 -2.37
C MET A 269 -16.66 7.32 -1.03
N TYR A 270 -15.85 8.38 -1.06
CA TYR A 270 -15.54 9.15 0.14
C TYR A 270 -16.77 9.87 0.68
N GLN A 271 -17.57 10.49 -0.19
CA GLN A 271 -18.81 11.15 0.21
C GLN A 271 -19.83 10.17 0.81
N GLU A 272 -19.97 8.97 0.21
CA GLU A 272 -20.82 7.91 0.74
C GLU A 272 -20.40 7.50 2.15
N ILE A 273 -19.10 7.23 2.36
CA ILE A 273 -18.56 6.86 3.68
C ILE A 273 -18.79 7.97 4.71
N VAL A 274 -18.54 9.23 4.34
CA VAL A 274 -18.75 10.37 5.25
C VAL A 274 -20.24 10.52 5.59
N ALA A 275 -21.13 10.35 4.63
CA ALA A 275 -22.58 10.40 4.86
C ALA A 275 -23.03 9.28 5.81
N GLU A 276 -22.56 8.05 5.61
CA GLU A 276 -22.84 6.91 6.49
C GLU A 276 -22.35 7.15 7.92
N MET A 277 -21.12 7.66 8.09
CA MET A 277 -20.61 8.00 9.42
C MET A 277 -21.43 9.07 10.12
N ASN A 278 -21.80 10.14 9.41
CA ASN A 278 -22.61 11.22 9.96
C ASN A 278 -24.00 10.72 10.38
N ALA A 279 -24.61 9.86 9.57
CA ALA A 279 -25.89 9.23 9.90
C ALA A 279 -25.80 8.33 11.13
N GLN A 280 -24.72 7.53 11.26
CA GLN A 280 -24.49 6.70 12.44
C GLN A 280 -24.30 7.54 13.71
N GLN A 281 -23.54 8.65 13.62
CA GLN A 281 -23.35 9.56 14.75
C GLN A 281 -24.67 10.24 15.18
N GLN A 282 -25.48 10.68 14.22
CA GLN A 282 -26.79 11.27 14.52
C GLN A 282 -27.74 10.26 15.18
N TYR A 283 -27.75 9.02 14.69
CA TYR A 283 -28.57 7.95 15.29
C TYR A 283 -28.14 7.64 16.73
N GLN A 284 -26.83 7.57 16.99
CA GLN A 284 -26.30 7.36 18.35
C GLN A 284 -26.66 8.53 19.28
N GLN A 285 -26.57 9.78 18.81
CA GLN A 285 -26.95 10.95 19.60
C GLN A 285 -28.45 10.94 19.96
N GLN A 286 -29.33 10.56 19.03
CA GLN A 286 -30.77 10.46 19.29
C GLN A 286 -31.12 9.37 20.31
N GLN A 287 -30.39 8.25 20.33
CA GLN A 287 -30.59 7.21 21.35
C GLN A 287 -30.08 7.59 22.74
N SER A 288 -29.13 8.52 22.82
CA SER A 288 -28.53 8.97 24.08
C SER A 288 -29.31 10.07 24.81
N ILE A 289 -30.45 10.54 24.27
CA ILE A 289 -31.33 11.50 24.93
C ILE A 289 -32.08 10.79 26.07
N PRO A 290 -31.88 11.17 27.36
CA PRO A 290 -32.59 10.56 28.47
C PRO A 290 -34.11 10.77 28.29
N ARG A 291 -34.90 9.70 28.48
CA ARG A 291 -36.36 9.85 28.54
C ARG A 291 -36.72 10.78 29.71
N PRO A 292 -37.65 11.74 29.53
CA PRO A 292 -38.09 12.58 30.62
C PRO A 292 -38.64 11.69 31.75
N PRO A 293 -38.41 12.03 33.03
CA PRO A 293 -38.99 11.28 34.13
C PRO A 293 -40.51 11.28 33.96
N GLN A 294 -41.12 10.11 33.99
CA GLN A 294 -42.58 10.00 34.03
C GLN A 294 -43.04 10.66 35.32
N GLY A 295 -43.71 11.81 35.21
CA GLY A 295 -44.31 12.48 36.35
C GLY A 295 -45.38 11.59 36.96
N GLU A 296 -45.17 11.15 38.19
CA GLU A 296 -46.22 10.60 39.03
C GLU A 296 -47.19 11.74 39.37
N VAL A 297 -48.43 11.61 38.89
CA VAL A 297 -49.56 12.42 39.33
C VAL A 297 -49.98 11.88 40.70
N GLY A 298 -49.79 12.69 41.75
CA GLY A 298 -49.85 12.26 43.14
C GLY A 298 -51.23 12.20 43.80
N SER A 299 -51.21 11.95 45.11
CA SER A 299 -52.29 12.33 46.05
C SER A 299 -51.80 12.41 47.51
N SER A 300 -51.90 13.63 48.07
CA SER A 300 -52.18 14.09 49.46
C SER A 300 -51.53 13.39 50.68
N GLU A 301 -50.70 14.10 51.45
CA GLU A 301 -51.01 14.86 52.70
C GLU A 301 -50.91 14.04 54.00
N ALA A 302 -49.96 14.41 54.86
CA ALA A 302 -50.18 14.97 56.21
C ALA A 302 -48.88 14.85 57.05
N ALA A 303 -48.73 15.81 57.97
CA ALA A 303 -47.48 16.24 58.60
C ALA A 303 -47.22 15.63 60.01
N GLU A 304 -46.13 16.13 60.63
CA GLU A 304 -45.69 16.03 62.04
C GLU A 304 -44.82 14.79 62.36
N GLU A 305 -43.67 14.85 63.04
CA GLU A 305 -43.04 15.89 63.86
C GLU A 305 -41.53 15.57 64.10
N MET A 306 -40.85 16.55 64.69
CA MET A 306 -39.45 16.72 65.13
C MET A 306 -38.69 15.52 65.75
N ASP A 307 -37.35 15.47 65.59
CA ASP A 307 -36.40 15.88 66.65
C ASP A 307 -34.93 15.95 66.17
N GLN A 308 -34.19 16.89 66.72
CA GLN A 308 -32.79 17.24 66.48
C GLN A 308 -31.84 16.46 67.40
N SER A 309 -30.61 16.21 66.95
CA SER A 309 -29.43 16.45 67.79
C SER A 309 -28.13 16.47 66.98
N THR A 310 -27.26 17.34 67.46
CA THR A 310 -26.02 17.87 66.90
C THR A 310 -24.84 17.27 67.67
N GLU A 311 -23.65 17.14 67.05
CA GLU A 311 -22.29 17.38 67.58
C GLU A 311 -21.24 16.76 66.62
N GLN A 312 -20.34 17.54 66.01
CA GLN A 312 -18.93 17.83 66.42
C GLN A 312 -18.05 16.55 66.47
N ASP A 313 -16.77 16.48 66.07
CA ASP A 313 -15.78 17.41 65.55
C ASP A 313 -14.57 16.58 65.02
N ILE A 314 -13.84 17.14 64.04
CA ILE A 314 -12.38 17.19 63.87
C ILE A 314 -11.49 15.92 64.05
N SER A 315 -10.80 15.60 62.94
CA SER A 315 -9.50 14.93 62.67
C SER A 315 -8.64 14.35 63.81
N VAL A 316 -7.99 13.19 63.52
CA VAL A 316 -6.52 12.99 63.41
C VAL A 316 -6.20 11.49 63.18
N GLN A 317 -5.33 11.18 62.21
CA GLN A 317 -4.68 9.88 61.92
C GLN A 317 -3.60 9.55 62.99
N PRO A 318 -3.13 8.30 63.22
CA PRO A 318 -2.47 7.46 62.19
C PRO A 318 -2.45 5.91 62.35
N ALA A 319 -1.82 5.30 61.34
CA ALA A 319 -1.02 4.05 61.32
C ALA A 319 -1.70 2.69 60.99
N ASP A 320 -1.24 2.16 59.83
CA ASP A 320 -0.83 0.80 59.48
C ASP A 320 -1.81 -0.39 59.64
N THR A 321 -2.04 -1.14 58.54
CA THR A 321 -1.56 -2.53 58.34
C THR A 321 -2.08 -3.14 57.01
N GLU A 322 -1.12 -3.52 56.16
CA GLU A 322 -1.03 -4.61 55.16
C GLU A 322 -2.21 -5.18 54.30
N MET A 323 -1.93 -5.18 52.99
CA MET A 323 -1.94 -6.29 52.00
C MET A 323 -3.23 -7.00 51.53
N THR A 324 -3.46 -6.97 50.21
CA THR A 324 -3.68 -8.12 49.27
C THR A 324 -3.95 -7.57 47.85
N GLN A 325 -2.96 -7.51 46.95
CA GLN A 325 -2.61 -8.44 45.86
C GLN A 325 -3.65 -8.65 44.74
N ASP A 326 -3.39 -8.00 43.59
CA ASP A 326 -3.90 -8.30 42.25
C ASP A 326 -3.22 -9.54 41.63
N PRO A 327 -3.88 -10.29 40.72
CA PRO A 327 -3.25 -11.40 40.00
C PRO A 327 -2.45 -10.96 38.75
N PRO A 328 -1.43 -11.74 38.33
CA PRO A 328 -0.36 -11.29 37.44
C PRO A 328 -0.63 -11.50 35.94
N GLY A 329 -0.10 -10.58 35.13
CA GLY A 329 0.08 -10.72 33.69
C GLY A 329 1.23 -11.67 33.32
N SER A 330 1.12 -12.26 32.13
CA SER A 330 2.05 -13.25 31.58
C SER A 330 3.36 -12.61 31.09
N PRO A 331 4.54 -13.23 31.30
CA PRO A 331 5.82 -12.66 30.89
C PRO A 331 6.21 -12.99 29.44
N ILE A 332 6.84 -12.01 28.79
CA ILE A 332 7.56 -12.10 27.52
C ILE A 332 8.96 -12.63 27.83
N VAL A 333 9.37 -13.72 27.19
CA VAL A 333 10.73 -14.28 27.27
C VAL A 333 11.54 -13.77 26.08
N ASN A 334 12.57 -12.97 26.35
CA ASN A 334 13.70 -12.73 25.48
C ASN A 334 14.95 -13.07 26.28
N GLU A 335 15.75 -14.03 25.81
CA GLU A 335 17.22 -14.06 25.89
C GLU A 335 17.71 -15.40 25.36
N VAL A 336 18.63 -15.36 24.39
CA VAL A 336 19.68 -16.38 24.26
C VAL A 336 20.98 -15.59 24.20
N GLU A 337 21.79 -15.87 25.21
CA GLU A 337 23.09 -15.30 25.51
C GLU A 337 24.16 -15.73 24.49
N GLU A 338 25.13 -14.86 24.29
CA GLU A 338 26.40 -15.14 23.61
C GLU A 338 27.33 -15.88 24.57
N GLU A 339 27.90 -17.01 24.14
CA GLU A 339 29.07 -17.62 24.77
C GLU A 339 30.28 -17.58 23.82
N THR A 340 31.30 -16.84 24.28
CA THR A 340 32.77 -16.94 24.08
C THR A 340 33.40 -16.83 22.70
#